data_AF-A0A1W9L474-F1
#
_entry.id   AF-A0A1W9L474-F1
#
_cell.length_a   1.000
_cell.length_b   1.000
_cell.length_c   1.000
_cell.angle_alpha   90.00
_cell.angle_beta   90.00
_cell.angle_gamma   90.00
#
_symmetry.space_group_name_H-M   'P 1'
#
loop_
_entity.id
_entity.type
_entity.pdbx_description
1 polymer ?
#
loop_
_entity_poly.entity_id
_entity_poly.type
_entity_poly.pdbx_seq_one_letter_code
_entity_poly.pdbx_strand_id
1 'polypeptide(L)'
;MTSPISSERLDNLHAFWEAANYLSVGQIYLRGNPLLREPFKPEHIKPRLLGHFGTSPGLTLIYAHCNRLIQDTEANILLIVGPGHGGPATLACTFIEGCMTETYPDITLDITGMDKLMRQFSWPGGFPSHVSPPTPGSRRGIGVRARACLRSRV
;
A
#
# COMPACT_ATOMS: atom_id res chain seq x y z
N MET A 1 3.92 -27.03 5.36
CA MET A 1 4.86 -25.94 5.72
C MET A 1 5.64 -26.37 6.95
N THR A 2 6.77 -27.05 6.77
CA THR A 2 7.59 -27.54 7.90
C THR A 2 9.06 -27.11 7.81
N SER A 3 9.48 -26.53 6.69
CA SER A 3 10.81 -25.95 6.51
C SER A 3 10.81 -24.47 6.95
N PRO A 4 11.89 -24.00 7.60
CA PRO A 4 12.07 -22.59 7.92
C PRO A 4 12.02 -21.70 6.66
N ILE A 5 11.59 -20.46 6.81
CA ILE A 5 11.66 -19.45 5.75
C ILE A 5 13.14 -19.15 5.49
N SER A 6 13.56 -19.13 4.22
CA SER A 6 14.94 -18.77 3.87
C SER A 6 15.23 -17.31 4.24
N SER A 7 16.51 -17.00 4.48
CA SER A 7 16.95 -15.64 4.80
C SER A 7 16.56 -14.65 3.69
N GLU A 8 16.84 -14.98 2.43
CA GLU A 8 16.49 -14.16 1.26
C GLU A 8 14.99 -13.82 1.24
N ARG A 9 14.14 -14.79 1.57
CA ARG A 9 12.70 -14.56 1.57
C ARG A 9 12.24 -13.70 2.75
N LEU A 10 12.92 -13.81 3.89
CA LEU A 10 12.68 -12.92 5.01
C LEU A 10 13.08 -11.48 4.67
N ASP A 11 14.21 -11.30 3.97
CA ASP A 11 14.69 -9.98 3.51
C ASP A 11 13.70 -9.33 2.53
N ASN A 12 13.15 -10.10 1.58
CA ASN A 12 12.14 -9.58 0.65
C ASN A 12 10.83 -9.18 1.34
N LEU A 13 10.38 -9.97 2.33
CA LEU A 13 9.21 -9.61 3.14
C LEU A 13 9.45 -8.33 3.94
N HIS A 14 10.64 -8.18 4.49
CA HIS A 14 11.03 -6.97 5.21
C HIS A 14 11.05 -5.76 4.29
N ALA A 15 11.67 -5.88 3.11
CA ALA A 15 11.73 -4.81 2.12
C ALA A 15 10.34 -4.38 1.63
N PHE A 16 9.43 -5.33 1.40
CA PHE A 16 8.04 -5.03 1.06
C PHE A 16 7.34 -4.28 2.20
N TRP A 17 7.51 -4.75 3.45
CA TRP A 17 6.91 -4.12 4.61
C TRP A 17 7.41 -2.67 4.80
N GLU A 18 8.72 -2.44 4.68
CA GLU A 18 9.32 -1.11 4.75
C GLU A 18 8.85 -0.20 3.61
N ALA A 19 8.83 -0.70 2.38
CA ALA A 19 8.33 0.05 1.23
C ALA A 19 6.85 0.45 1.41
N ALA A 20 6.00 -0.48 1.86
CA ALA A 20 4.59 -0.21 2.11
C ALA A 20 4.40 0.82 3.24
N ASN A 21 5.22 0.76 4.28
CA ASN A 21 5.21 1.74 5.37
C ASN A 21 5.66 3.12 4.88
N TYR A 22 6.71 3.19 4.07
CA TYR A 22 7.19 4.43 3.47
C TYR A 22 6.11 5.09 2.61
N LEU A 23 5.46 4.32 1.73
CA LEU A 23 4.34 4.79 0.92
C LEU A 23 3.14 5.23 1.77
N SER A 24 2.87 4.54 2.88
CA SER A 24 1.79 4.91 3.81
C SER A 24 2.05 6.27 4.46
N VAL A 25 3.29 6.53 4.89
CA VAL A 25 3.71 7.84 5.39
C VAL A 25 3.65 8.88 4.28
N GLY A 26 4.20 8.59 3.10
CA GLY A 26 4.18 9.49 1.95
C GLY A 26 2.78 9.96 1.59
N GLN A 27 1.80 9.05 1.59
CA GLN A 27 0.39 9.39 1.39
C GLN A 27 -0.17 10.38 2.41
N ILE A 28 0.22 10.28 3.68
CA ILE A 28 -0.29 11.18 4.73
C ILE A 28 0.37 12.55 4.65
N TYR A 29 1.67 12.61 4.36
CA TYR A 29 2.47 13.82 4.55
C TYR A 29 2.91 14.52 3.26
N LEU A 30 3.16 13.81 2.17
CA LEU A 30 3.85 14.36 1.00
C LEU A 30 2.89 14.76 -0.13
N ARG A 31 3.19 15.89 -0.78
CA ARG A 31 2.54 16.35 -2.02
C ARG A 31 3.52 16.53 -3.20
N GLY A 32 4.78 16.15 -2.99
CA GLY A 32 5.88 16.28 -3.94
C GLY A 32 7.14 15.62 -3.39
N ASN A 33 8.15 15.44 -4.25
CA ASN A 33 9.44 14.83 -3.92
C ASN A 33 9.32 13.46 -3.21
N PRO A 34 8.61 12.48 -3.80
CA PRO A 34 8.17 11.27 -3.12
C PRO A 34 9.31 10.29 -2.79
N LEU A 35 10.53 10.49 -3.31
CA LEU A 35 11.75 9.73 -2.96
C LEU A 35 12.82 10.59 -2.28
N LEU A 36 12.52 11.84 -1.97
CA LEU A 36 13.47 12.77 -1.35
C LEU A 36 14.78 12.93 -2.17
N ARG A 37 14.67 12.93 -3.51
CA ARG A 37 15.84 13.04 -4.43
C ARG A 37 16.48 14.43 -4.43
N GLU A 38 15.69 15.44 -4.10
CA GLU A 38 16.17 16.80 -3.81
C GLU A 38 16.06 17.09 -2.31
N PRO A 39 16.83 18.06 -1.76
CA PRO A 39 16.75 18.44 -0.36
C PRO A 39 15.31 18.66 0.09
N PHE A 40 14.94 18.08 1.23
CA PHE A 40 13.57 18.15 1.71
C PHE A 40 13.23 19.56 2.19
N LYS A 41 12.08 20.09 1.74
CA LYS A 41 11.62 21.43 2.07
C LYS A 41 10.16 21.40 2.52
N PRO A 42 9.70 22.40 3.31
CA PRO A 42 8.31 22.48 3.75
C PRO A 42 7.29 22.42 2.61
N GLU A 43 7.64 22.88 1.41
CA GLU A 43 6.74 22.88 0.26
C GLU A 43 6.41 21.47 -0.23
N HIS A 44 7.18 20.44 0.13
CA HIS A 44 6.87 19.05 -0.19
C HIS A 44 5.81 18.45 0.75
N ILE A 45 5.49 19.12 1.86
CA ILE A 45 4.52 18.66 2.85
C ILE A 45 3.12 19.16 2.48
N LYS A 46 2.11 18.30 2.68
CA LYS A 46 0.70 18.68 2.53
C LYS A 46 0.34 19.78 3.53
N PRO A 47 -0.39 20.83 3.11
CA PRO A 47 -0.82 21.90 4.01
C PRO A 47 -1.84 21.41 5.06
N ARG A 48 -2.52 20.29 4.79
CA ARG A 48 -3.42 19.62 5.72
C ARG A 48 -3.06 18.15 5.79
N LEU A 49 -2.67 17.69 6.97
CA LEU A 49 -2.30 16.31 7.24
C LEU A 49 -3.55 15.52 7.59
N LEU A 50 -3.94 14.57 6.73
CA LEU A 50 -5.13 13.74 6.88
C LEU A 50 -4.75 12.28 6.67
N GLY A 51 -5.22 11.41 7.56
CA GLY A 51 -4.95 9.97 7.52
C GLY A 51 -4.56 9.42 8.89
N HIS A 52 -4.46 8.10 8.99
CA HIS A 52 -4.13 7.41 10.23
C HIS A 52 -2.93 6.49 10.04
N PHE A 53 -1.83 6.81 10.71
CA PHE A 53 -0.63 5.97 10.66
C PHE A 53 -0.67 4.81 11.67
N GLY A 54 -1.31 4.98 12.84
CA GLY A 54 -1.18 4.04 13.97
C GLY A 54 -1.46 2.57 13.64
N THR A 55 -2.46 2.28 12.79
CA THR A 55 -2.76 0.90 12.37
C THR A 55 -1.97 0.44 11.14
N SER A 56 -1.32 1.34 10.41
CA SER A 56 -0.76 1.06 9.08
C SER A 56 0.39 0.04 9.11
N PRO A 57 1.42 0.17 9.99
CA PRO A 57 2.51 -0.82 10.04
C PRO A 57 2.06 -2.24 10.38
N GLY A 58 1.01 -2.40 11.20
CA GLY A 58 0.44 -3.71 11.51
C GLY A 58 -0.31 -4.30 10.31
N LEU A 59 -1.06 -3.46 9.58
CA LEU A 59 -1.79 -3.90 8.39
C LEU A 59 -0.84 -4.30 7.26
N THR A 60 0.19 -3.52 6.96
CA THR A 60 1.18 -3.84 5.91
C THR A 60 1.95 -5.12 6.25
N LEU A 61 2.27 -5.37 7.53
CA LEU A 61 2.91 -6.61 7.98
C LEU A 61 2.02 -7.83 7.74
N ILE A 62 0.76 -7.77 8.18
CA ILE A 62 -0.22 -8.84 7.96
C ILE A 62 -0.41 -9.08 6.46
N TYR A 63 -0.51 -8.02 5.68
CA TYR A 63 -0.64 -8.09 4.22
C TYR A 63 0.54 -8.84 3.61
N ALA A 64 1.78 -8.45 3.92
CA ALA A 64 3.00 -9.11 3.43
C ALA A 64 3.01 -10.62 3.73
N HIS A 65 2.59 -11.01 4.94
CA HIS A 65 2.53 -12.42 5.31
C HIS A 65 1.37 -13.18 4.66
N CYS A 66 0.24 -12.52 4.39
CA CYS A 66 -0.82 -13.08 3.55
C CYS A 66 -0.30 -13.34 2.14
N ASN A 67 0.48 -12.42 1.56
CA ASN A 67 1.07 -12.59 0.23
C ASN A 67 1.97 -13.81 0.17
N ARG A 68 2.86 -13.94 1.16
CA ARG A 68 3.72 -15.12 1.31
C ARG A 68 2.90 -16.41 1.35
N LEU A 69 1.87 -16.46 2.19
CA LEU A 69 1.02 -17.64 2.35
C LEU A 69 0.36 -18.02 1.02
N ILE A 70 -0.09 -17.03 0.25
CA ILE A 70 -0.75 -17.25 -1.05
C ILE A 70 0.24 -17.77 -2.08
N GLN A 71 1.45 -17.24 -2.12
CA GLN A 71 2.49 -17.77 -3.00
C GLN A 71 2.92 -19.20 -2.63
N ASP A 72 3.00 -19.50 -1.33
CA ASP A 72 3.49 -20.80 -0.85
C ASP A 72 2.50 -21.94 -1.01
N THR A 73 1.20 -21.61 -1.03
CA THR A 73 0.12 -22.61 -0.92
C THR A 73 -0.95 -22.47 -1.98
N GLU A 74 -0.87 -21.45 -2.83
CA GLU A 74 -1.91 -21.07 -3.79
C GLU A 74 -3.28 -20.77 -3.13
N ALA A 75 -3.28 -20.51 -1.82
CA ALA A 75 -4.47 -20.25 -1.03
C ALA A 75 -5.28 -19.09 -1.61
N ASN A 76 -6.60 -19.25 -1.61
CA ASN A 76 -7.51 -18.18 -2.00
C ASN A 76 -7.94 -17.39 -0.76
N ILE A 77 -7.25 -16.28 -0.49
CA ILE A 77 -7.48 -15.46 0.71
C ILE A 77 -8.29 -14.20 0.35
N LEU A 78 -9.16 -13.79 1.28
CA LEU A 78 -9.78 -12.48 1.31
C LEU A 78 -9.35 -11.79 2.61
N LEU A 79 -8.63 -10.68 2.51
CA LEU A 79 -8.24 -9.89 3.67
C LEU A 79 -9.37 -8.89 4.00
N ILE A 80 -9.99 -9.04 5.17
CA ILE A 80 -10.99 -8.11 5.68
C ILE A 80 -10.29 -7.14 6.64
N VAL A 81 -10.29 -5.86 6.31
CA VAL A 81 -9.57 -4.83 7.07
C VAL A 81 -10.54 -4.20 8.07
N GLY A 82 -10.55 -4.74 9.29
CA GLY A 82 -11.34 -4.21 10.41
C GLY A 82 -11.05 -2.73 10.73
N PRO A 83 -9.79 -2.32 10.96
CA PRO A 83 -9.44 -0.92 11.14
C PRO A 83 -9.39 -0.20 9.78
N GLY A 84 -10.57 0.02 9.17
CA GLY A 84 -10.72 0.56 7.82
C GLY A 84 -10.14 1.97 7.62
N HIS A 85 -9.84 2.70 8.69
CA HIS A 85 -9.12 3.98 8.64
C HIS A 85 -7.64 3.83 8.25
N GLY A 86 -7.12 2.60 8.17
CA GLY A 86 -5.82 2.24 7.60
C GLY A 86 -5.78 2.20 6.07
N GLY A 87 -6.51 3.12 5.40
CA GLY A 87 -6.51 3.25 3.94
C GLY A 87 -5.12 3.34 3.31
N PRO A 88 -4.16 4.14 3.85
CA PRO A 88 -2.81 4.26 3.29
C PRO A 88 -2.08 2.93 3.14
N ALA A 89 -2.18 2.05 4.14
CA ALA A 89 -1.54 0.73 4.13
C ALA A 89 -2.04 -0.12 2.95
N THR A 90 -3.35 -0.12 2.75
CA THR A 90 -3.99 -0.92 1.70
C THR A 90 -3.66 -0.39 0.31
N LEU A 91 -3.70 0.93 0.14
CA LEU A 91 -3.32 1.59 -1.12
C LEU A 91 -1.82 1.38 -1.43
N ALA A 92 -0.95 1.41 -0.42
CA ALA A 92 0.47 1.17 -0.56
C ALA A 92 0.77 -0.26 -1.04
N CYS A 93 0.17 -1.28 -0.40
CA CYS A 93 0.37 -2.67 -0.80
C CYS A 93 -0.11 -2.93 -2.25
N THR A 94 -1.32 -2.45 -2.57
CA THR A 94 -1.89 -2.60 -3.93
C THR A 94 -1.12 -1.81 -5.00
N PHE A 95 -0.43 -0.74 -4.62
CA PHE A 95 0.48 -0.02 -5.52
C PHE A 95 1.75 -0.83 -5.81
N ILE A 96 2.44 -1.35 -4.78
CA ILE A 96 3.67 -2.15 -4.95
C ILE A 96 3.39 -3.39 -5.83
N GLU A 97 2.18 -3.93 -5.74
CA GLU A 97 1.71 -5.06 -6.53
C GLU A 97 1.31 -4.75 -7.97
N GLY A 98 1.14 -3.47 -8.31
CA GLY A 98 0.74 -3.03 -9.64
C GLY A 98 -0.76 -3.09 -9.91
N CYS A 99 -1.58 -3.71 -9.06
CA CYS A 99 -3.04 -3.70 -9.28
C CYS A 99 -3.67 -2.32 -9.05
N MET A 100 -2.98 -1.39 -8.37
CA MET A 100 -3.32 0.03 -8.44
C MET A 100 -3.25 0.55 -9.87
N THR A 101 -2.18 0.24 -10.61
CA THR A 101 -2.01 0.64 -12.00
C THR A 101 -3.01 -0.06 -12.93
N GLU A 102 -3.32 -1.33 -12.69
CA GLU A 102 -4.34 -2.06 -13.46
C GLU A 102 -5.73 -1.42 -13.33
N THR A 103 -6.06 -0.90 -12.14
CA THR A 103 -7.35 -0.26 -11.86
C THR A 103 -7.36 1.22 -12.27
N TYR A 104 -6.24 1.91 -12.06
CA TYR A 104 -6.02 3.33 -12.35
C TYR A 104 -4.76 3.49 -13.21
N PRO A 105 -4.88 3.40 -14.54
CA PRO A 105 -3.72 3.45 -15.46
C PRO A 105 -2.84 4.69 -15.32
N ASP A 106 -3.42 5.80 -14.83
CA ASP A 106 -2.69 7.04 -14.56
C ASP A 106 -1.73 6.97 -13.37
N ILE A 107 -1.90 5.98 -12.48
CA ILE A 107 -1.03 5.71 -11.33
C ILE A 107 -0.05 4.62 -11.75
N THR A 108 0.95 5.02 -12.53
CA THR A 108 1.99 4.14 -13.07
C THR A 108 2.93 3.60 -11.97
N LEU A 109 3.52 2.43 -12.21
CA LEU A 109 4.50 1.84 -11.28
C LEU A 109 5.89 2.48 -11.45
N ASP A 110 5.95 3.80 -11.27
CA ASP A 110 7.15 4.62 -11.37
C ASP A 110 7.07 5.81 -10.38
N ILE A 111 8.06 6.70 -10.43
CA ILE A 111 8.10 7.87 -9.54
C ILE A 111 6.94 8.84 -9.77
N THR A 112 6.43 8.94 -11.00
CA THR A 112 5.31 9.83 -11.35
C THR A 112 4.00 9.29 -10.81
N GLY A 113 3.74 7.99 -10.94
CA GLY A 113 2.55 7.38 -10.33
C GLY A 113 2.63 7.33 -8.81
N MET A 114 3.83 7.14 -8.25
CA MET A 114 4.03 7.24 -6.79
C MET A 114 3.75 8.65 -6.26
N ASP A 115 4.21 9.70 -6.96
CA ASP A 115 3.87 11.10 -6.61
C ASP A 115 2.35 11.31 -6.63
N LYS A 116 1.67 10.85 -7.69
CA LYS A 116 0.21 10.91 -7.81
C LYS A 116 -0.48 10.19 -6.66
N LEU A 117 -0.08 8.96 -6.35
CA LEU A 117 -0.63 8.17 -5.24
C LEU A 117 -0.52 8.92 -3.91
N MET A 118 0.68 9.41 -3.59
CA MET A 118 0.93 10.12 -2.33
C MET A 118 0.11 11.42 -2.27
N ARG A 119 0.15 12.22 -3.33
CA ARG A 119 -0.51 13.52 -3.40
C ARG A 119 -2.04 13.39 -3.33
N GLN A 120 -2.63 12.41 -4.03
CA GLN A 120 -4.08 12.26 -4.15
C GLN A 120 -4.74 11.68 -2.89
N PHE A 121 -4.00 11.05 -1.98
CA PHE A 121 -4.58 10.53 -0.74
C PHE A 121 -5.18 11.64 0.15
N SER A 122 -6.44 11.49 0.55
CA SER A 122 -7.21 12.47 1.34
C SER A 122 -7.15 13.89 0.78
N TRP A 123 -7.15 14.01 -0.55
CA TRP A 123 -7.08 15.27 -1.28
C TRP A 123 -8.41 15.56 -1.99
N PRO A 124 -8.80 16.83 -2.19
CA PRO A 124 -9.98 17.15 -3.01
C PRO A 124 -9.93 16.45 -4.38
N GLY A 125 -10.93 15.62 -4.67
CA GLY A 125 -11.01 14.84 -5.91
C GLY A 125 -10.08 13.61 -5.98
N GLY A 126 -9.39 13.26 -4.90
CA GLY A 126 -8.49 12.11 -4.81
C GLY A 126 -9.06 10.93 -4.03
N PHE A 127 -8.18 10.07 -3.52
CA PHE A 127 -8.57 8.87 -2.76
C PHE A 127 -9.08 9.21 -1.35
N PRO A 128 -10.09 8.50 -0.84
CA PRO A 128 -10.57 8.70 0.52
C PRO A 128 -9.59 8.14 1.56
N SER A 129 -9.76 8.57 2.81
CA SER A 129 -8.89 8.18 3.93
C SER A 129 -9.09 6.74 4.43
N HIS A 130 -10.27 6.17 4.14
CA HIS A 130 -10.63 4.81 4.53
C HIS A 130 -10.49 3.86 3.34
N VAL A 131 -10.29 2.57 3.63
CA VAL A 131 -10.53 1.51 2.65
C VAL A 131 -11.96 1.68 2.15
N SER A 132 -12.12 1.78 0.84
CA SER A 132 -13.38 2.25 0.22
C SER A 132 -13.60 1.51 -1.09
N PRO A 133 -14.77 1.59 -1.74
CA PRO A 133 -15.00 0.92 -3.02
C PRO A 133 -13.99 1.25 -4.13
N PRO A 134 -13.44 2.49 -4.23
CA PRO A 134 -12.33 2.80 -5.13
C PRO A 134 -11.02 2.06 -4.86
N THR A 135 -10.82 1.47 -3.67
CA THR A 135 -9.59 0.71 -3.40
C THR A 135 -9.60 -0.60 -4.22
N PRO A 136 -8.56 -0.89 -5.04
CA PRO A 136 -8.49 -2.14 -5.78
C PRO A 136 -8.68 -3.37 -4.88
N GLY A 137 -9.53 -4.29 -5.31
CA GLY A 137 -9.90 -5.48 -4.53
C GLY A 137 -10.96 -5.24 -3.44
N SER A 138 -11.41 -4.01 -3.21
CA SER A 138 -12.41 -3.70 -2.19
C SER A 138 -13.83 -4.07 -2.59
N ARG A 139 -14.53 -4.75 -1.66
CA ARG A 139 -15.98 -4.96 -1.73
C ARG A 139 -16.60 -4.27 -0.53
N ARG A 140 -17.51 -3.33 -0.79
CA ARG A 140 -18.26 -2.56 0.23
C ARG A 140 -17.39 -1.74 1.20
N GLY A 141 -16.14 -1.42 0.83
CA GLY A 141 -15.29 -0.52 1.61
C GLY A 141 -14.65 -1.13 2.87
N ILE A 142 -14.53 -2.47 2.97
CA ILE A 142 -14.02 -3.12 4.20
C ILE A 142 -13.08 -4.32 3.96
N GLY A 143 -12.59 -4.54 2.74
CA GLY A 143 -11.66 -5.64 2.47
C GLY A 143 -10.85 -5.44 1.21
N VAL A 144 -9.87 -6.30 0.94
CA VAL A 144 -9.16 -6.39 -0.35
C VAL A 144 -9.05 -7.84 -0.76
N ARG A 145 -9.55 -8.14 -1.96
CA ARG A 145 -9.50 -9.48 -2.53
C ARG A 145 -8.10 -9.77 -3.03
N ALA A 146 -7.42 -10.60 -2.27
CA ALA A 146 -6.02 -10.96 -2.43
C ALA A 146 -5.75 -11.58 -3.83
N ARG A 147 -6.59 -12.50 -4.33
CA ARG A 147 -6.30 -13.23 -5.58
C ARG A 147 -6.17 -12.38 -6.87
N ALA A 148 -6.68 -11.14 -6.90
CA ALA A 148 -6.59 -10.27 -8.08
C ALA A 148 -5.36 -9.34 -8.04
N CYS A 149 -4.89 -8.99 -6.84
CA CYS A 149 -3.77 -8.06 -6.65
C CYS A 149 -2.41 -8.75 -6.47
N LEU A 150 -2.40 -9.99 -6.00
CA LEU A 150 -1.21 -10.63 -5.45
C LEU A 150 -0.29 -11.35 -6.44
N ARG A 151 -0.01 -10.73 -7.59
CA ARG A 151 0.96 -11.27 -8.56
C ARG A 151 2.41 -10.87 -8.26
N SER A 152 2.66 -10.03 -7.25
CA SER A 152 4.01 -9.63 -6.90
C SER A 152 4.78 -10.77 -6.23
N ARG A 153 6.03 -10.97 -6.67
CA ARG A 153 6.98 -11.90 -6.09
C ARG A 153 7.63 -11.25 -4.86
N VAL A 154 6.88 -11.19 -3.76
CA VAL A 154 7.43 -10.89 -2.41
C VAL A 154 8.01 -12.16 -1.80
#